data_AF-A0A2K4ZEA2-F1
#
_entry.id   AF-A0A2K4ZEA2-F1
#
_cell.length_a   1.000
_cell.length_b   1.000
_cell.length_c   1.000
_cell.angle_alpha   90.00
_cell.angle_beta   90.00
_cell.angle_gamma   90.00
#
_symmetry.space_group_name_H-M   'P 1'
#
loop_
_entity.id
_entity.type
_entity.pdbx_description
1 polymer ?
#
loop_
_entity_poly.entity_id
_entity_poly.type
_entity_poly.pdbx_seq_one_letter_code
_entity_poly.pdbx_strand_id
1 'polypeptide(L)'
;MTFRSYINAINRIIKISQSKIVMELFKEAGASAYVLKETAKSWLKPDGKGHRNCRIHDYFPEDKLDETHFIKYLQIRVNTSWKALQEIFRSINDDGIIDVNTDNPDVFYWSLLNQFQKIYNLPLSEPDKSNDMDTKHHYQESIISTDTSPVVLNTTGITEIAIPQECKLCLYCENWKGNTHDSCQNATGTFGRCIKYSKDMLSTAGTNCIEFIPEYNRIAMNTLLRNTSIGIGSTFAMPDKKGISR
;
A
#
# COMPACT_ATOMS: atom_id res chain seq x y z
N MET A 1 21.74 14.04 5.14
CA MET A 1 20.36 13.98 5.65
C MET A 1 20.23 13.00 6.82
N THR A 2 19.33 13.23 7.79
CA THR A 2 19.03 12.24 8.87
C THR A 2 17.83 11.35 8.54
N PHE A 3 17.76 10.16 9.13
CA PHE A 3 16.59 9.27 9.00
C PHE A 3 15.27 9.96 9.38
N ARG A 4 15.27 10.73 10.47
CA ARG A 4 14.10 11.48 10.91
C ARG A 4 13.66 12.51 9.87
N SER A 5 14.59 13.28 9.31
CA SER A 5 14.29 14.27 8.27
C SER A 5 13.71 13.61 7.01
N TYR A 6 14.27 12.46 6.62
CA TYR A 6 13.78 11.64 5.50
C TYR A 6 12.33 11.18 5.71
N ILE A 7 12.04 10.57 6.87
CA ILE A 7 10.68 10.12 7.20
C ILE A 7 9.71 11.29 7.33
N ASN A 8 10.13 12.42 7.91
CA ASN A 8 9.31 13.63 8.02
C ASN A 8 8.89 14.14 6.63
N ALA A 9 9.80 14.14 5.65
CA ALA A 9 9.51 14.57 4.29
C ALA A 9 8.44 13.69 3.63
N ILE A 10 8.64 12.37 3.67
CA ILE A 10 7.68 11.39 3.14
C ILE A 10 6.32 11.53 3.84
N ASN A 11 6.33 11.75 5.16
CA ASN A 11 5.13 11.86 5.96
C ASN A 11 4.20 13.01 5.54
N ARG A 12 4.76 14.11 5.01
CA ARG A 12 3.97 15.24 4.49
C ARG A 12 3.07 14.84 3.31
N ILE A 13 3.40 13.75 2.61
CA ILE A 13 2.61 13.22 1.50
C ILE A 13 1.73 12.05 1.94
N ILE A 14 2.29 11.03 2.59
CA ILE A 14 1.58 9.77 2.88
C ILE A 14 0.50 9.93 3.98
N LYS A 15 0.55 10.99 4.81
CA LYS A 15 -0.48 11.37 5.82
C LYS A 15 -0.90 10.28 6.83
N ILE A 16 -0.09 9.23 7.01
CA ILE A 16 -0.23 8.26 8.13
C ILE A 16 0.73 8.61 9.27
N SER A 17 0.71 7.91 10.41
CA SER A 17 1.69 8.17 11.47
C SER A 17 3.13 7.86 11.01
N GLN A 18 4.11 8.69 11.37
CA GLN A 18 5.51 8.49 11.01
C GLN A 18 6.07 7.12 11.42
N SER A 19 5.71 6.63 12.61
CA SER A 19 6.10 5.29 13.05
C SER A 19 5.54 4.19 12.15
N LYS A 20 4.34 4.38 11.58
CA LYS A 20 3.74 3.42 10.64
C LYS A 20 4.50 3.44 9.30
N ILE A 21 4.94 4.61 8.82
CA ILE A 21 5.79 4.71 7.63
C ILE A 21 7.09 3.93 7.84
N VAL A 22 7.76 4.11 8.99
CA VAL A 22 8.99 3.35 9.31
C VAL A 22 8.74 1.85 9.29
N MET A 23 7.69 1.39 9.97
CA MET A 23 7.36 -0.03 10.05
C MET A 23 7.04 -0.63 8.68
N GLU A 24 6.24 0.07 7.87
CA GLU A 24 5.90 -0.38 6.52
C GLU A 24 7.12 -0.35 5.61
N LEU A 25 7.94 0.70 5.63
CA LEU A 25 9.18 0.76 4.83
C LEU A 25 10.13 -0.40 5.16
N PHE A 26 10.39 -0.68 6.44
CA PHE A 26 11.26 -1.79 6.82
C PHE A 26 10.69 -3.14 6.39
N LYS A 27 9.37 -3.33 6.55
CA LYS A 27 8.68 -4.55 6.12
C LYS A 27 8.81 -4.75 4.60
N GLU A 28 8.50 -3.72 3.83
CA GLU A 28 8.54 -3.79 2.36
C GLU A 28 9.97 -3.82 1.83
N ALA A 29 10.96 -3.33 2.58
CA ALA A 29 12.38 -3.51 2.28
C ALA A 29 12.91 -4.92 2.58
N GLY A 30 12.06 -5.84 3.07
CA GLY A 30 12.47 -7.22 3.38
C GLY A 30 13.16 -7.39 4.73
N ALA A 31 12.85 -6.57 5.73
CA ALA A 31 13.44 -6.72 7.06
C ALA A 31 13.15 -8.11 7.65
N SER A 32 14.20 -8.78 8.13
CA SER A 32 14.13 -10.11 8.75
C SER A 32 13.40 -10.10 10.10
N ALA A 33 13.36 -8.94 10.76
CA ALA A 33 12.73 -8.73 12.03
C ALA A 33 11.64 -7.65 11.96
N TYR A 34 10.56 -7.86 12.71
CA TYR A 34 9.48 -6.89 12.80
C TYR A 34 9.87 -5.66 13.63
N VAL A 35 9.73 -4.46 13.07
CA VAL A 35 9.94 -3.21 13.79
C VAL A 35 8.74 -2.93 14.69
N LEU A 36 8.96 -2.92 16.00
CA LEU A 36 7.92 -2.51 16.96
C LEU A 36 7.62 -1.02 16.84
N LYS A 37 6.34 -0.64 17.00
CA LYS A 37 5.89 0.76 16.92
C LYS A 37 6.67 1.69 17.85
N GLU A 38 6.95 1.24 19.07
CA GLU A 38 7.65 2.06 20.05
C GLU A 38 9.15 2.19 19.76
N THR A 39 9.74 1.17 19.13
CA THR A 39 11.09 1.25 18.55
C THR A 39 11.12 2.29 17.44
N ALA A 40 10.18 2.23 16.48
CA ALA A 40 10.07 3.21 15.39
C ALA A 40 9.89 4.64 15.92
N LYS A 41 9.04 4.85 16.94
CA LYS A 41 8.89 6.17 17.58
C LYS A 41 10.19 6.64 18.24
N SER A 42 10.95 5.74 18.85
CA SER A 42 12.21 6.09 19.52
C SER A 42 13.26 6.63 18.55
N TRP A 43 13.29 6.13 17.30
CA TRP A 43 14.18 6.60 16.24
C TRP A 43 13.81 7.99 15.69
N LEU A 44 12.56 8.41 15.90
CA LEU A 44 12.01 9.68 15.40
C LEU A 44 12.00 10.80 16.44
N LYS A 45 12.55 10.58 17.63
CA LYS A 45 12.62 11.59 18.70
C LYS A 45 13.53 12.77 18.30
N PRO A 46 13.20 14.01 18.69
CA PRO A 46 14.07 15.16 18.49
C PRO A 46 15.39 15.10 19.26
N ASP A 47 16.41 15.76 18.72
CA ASP A 47 17.55 16.36 19.45
C ASP A 47 18.61 15.39 20.02
N GLY A 48 18.99 14.36 19.27
CA GLY A 48 20.06 13.44 19.70
C GLY A 48 19.69 12.56 20.92
N LYS A 49 18.45 12.68 21.40
CA LYS A 49 17.84 11.83 22.45
C LYS A 49 17.08 10.63 21.89
N GLY A 50 17.06 10.46 20.56
CA GLY A 50 16.65 9.21 19.92
C GLY A 50 17.65 8.12 20.31
N HIS A 51 17.18 7.07 20.99
CA HIS A 51 18.05 5.99 21.42
C HIS A 51 18.52 5.19 20.20
N ARG A 52 19.85 5.20 20.00
CA ARG A 52 20.67 4.33 19.13
C ARG A 52 20.31 4.45 17.64
N ASN A 53 21.31 4.75 16.81
CA ASN A 53 21.25 4.48 15.38
C ASN A 53 20.58 3.12 15.19
N CYS A 54 19.52 3.06 14.39
CA CYS A 54 18.94 1.78 14.00
C CYS A 54 20.10 0.88 13.59
N ARG A 55 20.27 -0.23 14.30
CA ARG A 55 21.28 -1.23 13.96
C ARG A 55 20.75 -1.92 12.72
N ILE A 56 21.07 -1.38 11.55
CA ILE A 56 20.45 -1.79 10.30
C ILE A 56 20.66 -3.30 10.06
N HIS A 57 21.81 -3.83 10.47
CA HIS A 57 22.15 -5.26 10.41
C HIS A 57 21.24 -6.17 11.26
N ASP A 58 20.59 -5.64 12.32
CA ASP A 58 19.60 -6.42 13.10
C ASP A 58 18.33 -6.69 12.26
N TYR A 59 18.10 -5.90 11.20
CA TYR A 59 16.95 -6.01 10.30
C TYR A 59 17.33 -6.51 8.90
N PHE A 60 18.56 -6.24 8.45
CA PHE A 60 19.08 -6.60 7.14
C PHE A 60 20.48 -7.22 7.31
N PRO A 61 20.57 -8.49 7.74
CA PRO A 61 21.85 -9.12 8.10
C PRO A 61 22.80 -9.33 6.91
N GLU A 62 22.27 -9.32 5.68
CA GLU A 62 23.04 -9.45 4.44
C GLU A 62 23.32 -8.11 3.77
N ASP A 63 23.03 -6.98 4.44
CA ASP A 63 23.15 -5.62 3.90
C ASP A 63 22.36 -5.38 2.60
N LYS A 64 21.40 -6.26 2.33
CA LYS A 64 20.56 -6.25 1.13
C LYS A 64 19.13 -5.90 1.48
N LEU A 65 18.55 -5.00 0.68
CA LEU A 65 17.14 -4.61 0.74
C LEU A 65 16.38 -5.29 -0.40
N ASP A 66 15.09 -5.52 -0.19
CA ASP A 66 14.13 -5.74 -1.27
C ASP A 66 13.80 -4.40 -1.93
N GLU A 67 14.65 -4.02 -2.88
CA GLU A 67 14.58 -2.74 -3.59
C GLU A 67 13.27 -2.58 -4.37
N THR A 68 12.78 -3.68 -4.95
CA THR A 68 11.55 -3.70 -5.76
C THR A 68 10.34 -3.38 -4.89
N HIS A 69 10.17 -4.07 -3.77
CA HIS A 69 9.04 -3.83 -2.87
C HIS A 69 9.15 -2.47 -2.16
N PHE A 70 10.36 -2.03 -1.81
CA PHE A 70 10.59 -0.69 -1.27
C PHE A 70 10.14 0.42 -2.23
N ILE A 71 10.57 0.37 -3.49
CA ILE A 71 10.21 1.36 -4.51
C ILE A 71 8.71 1.31 -4.77
N LYS A 72 8.14 0.11 -4.92
CA LYS A 72 6.71 -0.09 -5.15
C LYS A 72 5.85 0.47 -4.03
N TYR A 73 6.29 0.32 -2.77
CA TYR A 73 5.62 0.93 -1.62
C TYR A 73 5.52 2.45 -1.76
N LEU A 74 6.63 3.12 -2.10
CA LEU A 74 6.66 4.56 -2.30
C LEU A 74 5.82 4.99 -3.50
N GLN A 75 5.91 4.28 -4.64
CA GLN A 75 5.08 4.55 -5.82
C GLN A 75 3.59 4.48 -5.50
N ILE A 76 3.14 3.45 -4.78
CA ILE A 76 1.71 3.29 -4.42
C ILE A 76 1.25 4.41 -3.48
N ARG A 77 2.06 4.77 -2.48
CA ARG A 77 1.66 5.71 -1.42
C ARG A 77 1.82 7.19 -1.80
N VAL A 78 2.79 7.50 -2.66
CA VAL A 78 3.07 8.85 -3.13
C VAL A 78 2.34 9.13 -4.44
N ASN A 79 2.30 8.16 -5.35
CA ASN A 79 1.61 8.18 -6.64
C ASN A 79 1.73 9.54 -7.36
N THR A 80 0.60 10.21 -7.61
CA THR A 80 0.52 11.48 -8.34
C THR A 80 1.18 12.66 -7.63
N SER A 81 1.55 12.50 -6.36
CA SER A 81 2.17 13.55 -5.54
C SER A 81 3.71 13.50 -5.53
N TRP A 82 4.33 12.72 -6.42
CA TRP A 82 5.79 12.56 -6.43
C TRP A 82 6.54 13.87 -6.71
N LYS A 83 6.02 14.76 -7.57
CA LYS A 83 6.58 16.11 -7.77
C LYS A 83 6.47 16.98 -6.52
N ALA A 84 5.40 16.86 -5.74
CA ALA A 84 5.29 17.56 -4.46
C ALA A 84 6.30 17.01 -3.43
N LEU A 85 6.53 15.70 -3.43
CA LEU A 85 7.58 15.08 -2.61
C LEU A 85 8.98 15.54 -3.07
N GLN A 86 9.21 15.64 -4.38
CA GLN A 86 10.45 16.13 -4.97
C GLN A 86 10.74 17.58 -4.54
N GLU A 87 9.74 18.45 -4.51
CA GLU A 87 9.86 19.82 -4.00
C GLU A 87 10.23 19.86 -2.50
N ILE A 88 9.57 19.03 -1.69
CA ILE A 88 9.90 18.92 -0.26
C ILE A 88 11.38 18.54 -0.11
N PHE A 89 11.84 17.54 -0.86
CA PHE A 89 13.25 17.13 -0.82
C PHE A 89 14.19 18.19 -1.38
N ARG A 90 13.81 18.99 -2.38
CA ARG A 90 14.63 20.11 -2.86
C ARG A 90 15.01 21.09 -1.75
N SER A 91 14.11 21.29 -0.77
CA SER A 91 14.36 22.18 0.37
C SER A 91 15.25 21.60 1.48
N ILE A 92 15.52 20.28 1.48
CA ILE A 92 16.24 19.59 2.56
C ILE A 92 17.35 18.63 2.10
N ASN A 93 17.50 18.40 0.79
CA ASN A 93 18.49 17.50 0.21
C ASN A 93 19.87 18.15 0.28
N ASP A 94 20.66 17.72 1.26
CA ASP A 94 21.96 18.28 1.59
C ASP A 94 23.12 17.54 0.92
N ASP A 95 22.88 16.37 0.35
CA ASP A 95 23.95 15.42 0.01
C ASP A 95 23.94 14.93 -1.45
N GLY A 96 22.99 15.43 -2.26
CA GLY A 96 22.93 15.23 -3.71
C GLY A 96 22.51 13.83 -4.17
N ILE A 97 22.09 12.94 -3.26
CA ILE A 97 21.69 11.57 -3.65
C ILE A 97 20.29 11.54 -4.25
N ILE A 98 19.36 12.30 -3.67
CA ILE A 98 18.01 12.41 -4.21
C ILE A 98 18.06 13.27 -5.47
N ASP A 99 17.66 12.72 -6.61
CA ASP A 99 17.60 13.48 -7.86
C ASP A 99 16.34 14.35 -7.88
N VAL A 100 16.47 15.58 -7.40
CA VAL A 100 15.37 16.55 -7.32
C VAL A 100 15.11 17.27 -8.64
N ASN A 101 15.90 16.99 -9.69
CA ASN A 101 15.81 17.63 -10.99
C ASN A 101 15.31 16.68 -12.09
N THR A 102 15.26 15.38 -11.83
CA THR A 102 14.71 14.42 -12.78
C THR A 102 13.23 14.63 -13.06
N ASP A 103 12.86 14.43 -14.31
CA ASP A 103 11.48 14.37 -14.78
C ASP A 103 10.95 12.93 -14.89
N ASN A 104 11.79 11.93 -14.62
CA ASN A 104 11.39 10.53 -14.58
C ASN A 104 11.04 10.11 -13.13
N PRO A 105 9.78 9.70 -12.85
CA PRO A 105 9.38 9.27 -11.51
C PRO A 105 10.17 8.05 -11.01
N ASP A 106 10.52 7.11 -11.88
CA ASP A 106 11.25 5.90 -11.49
C ASP A 106 12.67 6.24 -11.03
N VAL A 107 13.33 7.17 -11.73
CA VAL A 107 14.64 7.71 -11.32
C VAL A 107 14.52 8.42 -9.97
N PHE A 108 13.45 9.19 -9.77
CA PHE A 108 13.20 9.85 -8.48
C PHE A 108 13.01 8.85 -7.35
N TYR A 109 12.15 7.83 -7.51
CA TYR A 109 11.93 6.81 -6.48
C TYR A 109 13.18 5.97 -6.20
N TRP A 110 13.97 5.66 -7.22
CA TRP A 110 15.27 5.00 -7.05
C TRP A 110 16.22 5.86 -6.21
N SER A 111 16.25 7.17 -6.45
CA SER A 111 17.07 8.09 -5.67
C SER A 111 16.64 8.16 -4.19
N LEU A 112 15.36 7.95 -3.88
CA LEU A 112 14.86 7.83 -2.50
C LEU A 112 15.35 6.54 -1.82
N LEU A 113 15.37 5.41 -2.55
CA LEU A 113 15.99 4.16 -2.07
C LEU A 113 17.48 4.37 -1.76
N ASN A 114 18.22 4.99 -2.68
CA ASN A 114 19.65 5.27 -2.48
C ASN A 114 19.89 6.17 -1.26
N GLN A 115 19.02 7.17 -1.03
CA GLN A 115 19.10 7.98 0.18
C GLN A 115 18.88 7.15 1.45
N PHE A 116 17.91 6.23 1.45
CA PHE A 116 17.65 5.34 2.57
C PHE A 116 18.86 4.43 2.85
N GLN A 117 19.46 3.85 1.81
CA GLN A 117 20.68 3.04 1.94
C GLN A 117 21.84 3.86 2.52
N LYS A 118 22.05 5.08 2.01
CA LYS A 118 23.10 5.99 2.50
C LYS A 118 22.93 6.35 3.97
N ILE A 119 21.70 6.62 4.41
CA ILE A 119 21.40 6.92 5.83
C ILE A 119 21.93 5.81 6.76
N TYR A 120 21.98 4.57 6.28
CA TYR A 120 22.44 3.41 7.02
C TYR A 120 23.81 2.87 6.58
N ASN A 121 24.51 3.57 5.70
CA ASN A 121 25.78 3.13 5.10
C ASN A 121 25.70 1.75 4.42
N LEU A 122 24.55 1.42 3.82
CA LEU A 122 24.40 0.24 2.98
C LEU A 122 24.96 0.50 1.57
N PRO A 123 25.35 -0.55 0.82
CA PRO A 123 25.70 -0.42 -0.59
C PRO A 123 24.58 0.26 -1.37
N LEU A 124 24.93 1.23 -2.22
CA LEU A 124 23.98 1.90 -3.10
C LEU A 124 23.65 1.01 -4.28
N SER A 125 22.39 0.98 -4.67
CA SER A 125 21.94 0.20 -5.82
C SER A 125 22.10 0.99 -7.11
N GLU A 126 22.66 0.34 -8.12
CA GLU A 126 22.62 0.86 -9.48
C GLU A 126 21.25 0.55 -10.08
N PRO A 127 20.59 1.49 -10.78
CA PRO A 127 19.39 1.19 -11.54
C PRO A 127 19.71 0.05 -12.52
N ASP A 128 18.88 -1.00 -12.53
CA ASP A 128 19.00 -2.07 -13.51
C ASP A 128 18.91 -1.46 -14.92
N LYS A 129 20.02 -1.46 -15.66
CA LYS A 129 20.11 -0.97 -17.04
C LYS A 129 19.43 -1.92 -18.05
N SER A 130 18.77 -2.97 -17.58
CA SER A 130 18.12 -3.99 -18.40
C SER A 130 16.68 -3.63 -18.75
N ASN A 131 16.47 -2.46 -19.38
CA ASN A 131 15.29 -2.18 -20.24
C ASN A 131 15.51 -0.99 -21.17
N ASP A 132 16.76 -0.71 -21.53
CA ASP A 132 17.10 0.26 -22.58
C ASP A 132 17.29 -0.46 -23.94
N MET A 133 16.29 -1.26 -24.34
CA MET A 133 16.02 -1.61 -25.74
C MET A 133 14.55 -2.00 -25.92
N ASP A 134 13.85 -1.15 -26.65
CA ASP A 134 12.76 -1.49 -27.55
C ASP A 134 11.53 -2.20 -26.96
N THR A 135 10.61 -1.40 -26.43
CA THR A 135 9.19 -1.68 -26.67
C THR A 135 8.45 -0.38 -26.98
N LYS A 136 8.74 0.17 -28.15
CA LYS A 136 7.74 0.92 -28.91
C LYS A 136 6.62 -0.04 -29.33
N HIS A 137 5.75 -0.46 -28.41
CA HIS A 137 4.44 -0.96 -28.81
C HIS A 137 3.46 0.20 -28.82
N HIS A 138 3.39 0.81 -30.01
CA HIS A 138 2.16 1.15 -30.71
C HIS A 138 0.90 1.10 -29.84
N TYR A 139 0.58 2.22 -29.18
CA TYR A 139 -0.81 2.56 -28.92
C TYR A 139 -1.45 2.74 -30.30
N GLN A 140 -2.06 1.68 -30.80
CA GLN A 140 -2.87 1.73 -31.99
C GLN A 140 -4.23 2.30 -31.56
N GLU A 141 -4.42 3.58 -31.86
CA GLU A 141 -5.71 4.25 -31.79
C GLU A 141 -6.73 3.47 -32.63
N SER A 142 -7.66 2.77 -31.99
CA SER A 142 -8.92 2.42 -32.64
C SER A 142 -9.87 3.60 -32.44
N ILE A 143 -9.89 4.48 -33.44
CA ILE A 143 -10.88 5.52 -33.62
C ILE A 143 -12.26 4.84 -33.72
N ILE A 144 -13.10 5.02 -32.69
CA ILE A 144 -14.55 5.09 -32.89
C ILE A 144 -14.94 6.53 -32.60
N SER A 145 -15.07 7.27 -33.70
CA SER A 145 -15.64 8.60 -33.74
C SER A 145 -17.14 8.50 -33.44
N THR A 146 -17.56 9.07 -32.31
CA THR A 146 -18.87 9.73 -32.21
C THR A 146 -18.72 10.96 -31.33
N ASP A 147 -18.90 12.11 -31.96
CA ASP A 147 -19.05 13.42 -31.35
C ASP A 147 -19.95 13.38 -30.12
N THR A 148 -19.40 13.76 -28.97
CA THR A 148 -20.05 14.69 -28.04
C THR A 148 -19.01 15.23 -27.05
N SER A 149 -19.08 16.54 -26.85
CA SER A 149 -18.31 17.45 -25.99
C SER A 149 -17.75 16.90 -24.66
N PRO A 150 -16.69 17.54 -24.11
CA PRO A 150 -15.87 16.97 -23.04
C PRO A 150 -16.63 16.91 -21.71
N VAL A 151 -16.66 15.73 -21.09
CA VAL A 151 -17.02 15.61 -19.68
C VAL A 151 -15.80 16.03 -18.86
N VAL A 152 -15.85 17.27 -18.39
CA VAL A 152 -15.10 17.76 -17.25
C VAL A 152 -15.34 16.79 -16.09
N LEU A 153 -14.35 15.96 -15.74
CA LEU A 153 -14.40 15.25 -14.47
C LEU A 153 -13.80 16.16 -13.39
N ASN A 154 -14.72 16.84 -12.74
CA ASN A 154 -14.50 17.70 -11.60
C ASN A 154 -13.63 17.03 -10.53
N THR A 155 -12.66 17.82 -10.08
CA THR A 155 -12.08 17.80 -8.75
C THR A 155 -13.17 17.56 -7.69
N THR A 156 -12.93 16.62 -6.77
CA THR A 156 -13.77 16.17 -5.62
C THR A 156 -14.68 14.95 -5.85
N GLY A 157 -14.33 13.83 -5.20
CA GLY A 157 -15.20 12.65 -5.05
C GLY A 157 -14.44 11.32 -5.12
N ILE A 158 -13.97 10.82 -3.97
CA ILE A 158 -13.64 9.40 -3.84
C ILE A 158 -14.98 8.68 -3.98
N THR A 159 -15.21 7.98 -5.09
CA THR A 159 -16.32 7.01 -5.15
C THR A 159 -15.99 5.92 -4.13
N GLU A 160 -16.77 5.87 -3.05
CA GLU A 160 -16.73 4.78 -2.08
C GLU A 160 -16.90 3.47 -2.84
N ILE A 161 -15.83 2.68 -2.94
CA ILE A 161 -15.91 1.33 -3.51
C ILE A 161 -16.78 0.53 -2.52
N ALA A 162 -18.03 0.28 -2.91
CA ALA A 162 -18.97 -0.45 -2.09
C ALA A 162 -18.43 -1.86 -1.81
N ILE A 163 -18.26 -2.18 -0.52
CA ILE A 163 -17.72 -3.47 -0.13
C ILE A 163 -18.81 -4.53 -0.19
N PRO A 164 -18.58 -5.62 -0.92
CA PRO A 164 -19.54 -6.70 -1.01
C PRO A 164 -19.89 -7.28 0.36
N GLN A 165 -21.13 -7.76 0.54
CA GLN A 165 -21.60 -8.27 1.82
C GLN A 165 -20.76 -9.47 2.30
N GLU A 166 -20.32 -10.31 1.36
CA GLU A 166 -19.41 -11.43 1.57
C GLU A 166 -18.02 -11.01 2.09
N CYS A 167 -17.65 -9.73 1.91
CA CYS A 167 -16.41 -9.15 2.40
C CYS A 167 -16.57 -8.42 3.74
N LYS A 168 -17.79 -8.37 4.32
CA LYS A 168 -18.02 -7.76 5.64
C LYS A 168 -17.70 -8.74 6.77
N LEU A 169 -16.53 -9.38 6.72
CA LEU A 169 -16.08 -10.31 7.74
C LEU A 169 -15.20 -9.60 8.76
N CYS A 170 -15.17 -10.09 9.99
CA CYS A 170 -14.27 -9.60 11.02
C CYS A 170 -12.82 -9.55 10.53
N LEU A 171 -12.35 -10.55 9.76
CA LEU A 171 -11.02 -10.58 9.16
C LEU A 171 -10.67 -9.29 8.38
N TYR A 172 -11.63 -8.76 7.64
CA TYR A 172 -11.49 -7.58 6.78
C TYR A 172 -11.85 -6.28 7.49
N CYS A 173 -12.12 -6.34 8.80
CA CYS A 173 -12.43 -5.19 9.62
C CYS A 173 -11.16 -4.67 10.32
N GLU A 174 -10.94 -3.36 10.31
CA GLU A 174 -9.84 -2.70 11.05
C GLU A 174 -9.89 -3.00 12.55
N ASN A 175 -11.11 -3.15 13.09
CA ASN A 175 -11.39 -3.42 14.50
C ASN A 175 -11.04 -4.85 14.94
N TRP A 176 -10.72 -5.75 14.00
CA TRP A 176 -10.36 -7.13 14.33
C TRP A 176 -8.86 -7.31 14.49
N LYS A 177 -8.47 -7.99 15.58
CA LYS A 177 -7.10 -8.36 15.93
C LYS A 177 -7.04 -9.86 16.21
N GLY A 178 -6.55 -10.62 15.25
CA GLY A 178 -6.21 -12.03 15.39
C GLY A 178 -5.17 -12.40 14.34
N ASN A 179 -4.81 -13.68 14.26
CA ASN A 179 -3.83 -14.13 13.29
C ASN A 179 -4.43 -14.08 11.87
N THR A 180 -4.03 -13.08 11.07
CA THR A 180 -4.49 -12.92 9.68
C THR A 180 -3.94 -13.99 8.75
N HIS A 181 -2.72 -14.49 9.00
CA HIS A 181 -2.09 -15.50 8.15
C HIS A 181 -2.86 -16.82 8.23
N ASP A 182 -3.10 -17.30 9.45
CA ASP A 182 -3.87 -18.54 9.68
C ASP A 182 -5.33 -18.37 9.26
N SER A 183 -5.90 -17.17 9.40
CA SER A 183 -7.27 -16.87 8.97
C SER A 183 -7.49 -16.98 7.48
N CYS A 184 -6.52 -16.56 6.66
CA CYS A 184 -6.63 -16.63 5.20
C CYS A 184 -6.53 -18.08 4.68
N GLN A 185 -5.87 -18.96 5.43
CA GLN A 185 -5.67 -20.37 5.06
C GLN A 185 -6.70 -21.31 5.68
N ASN A 186 -7.51 -20.84 6.64
CA ASN A 186 -8.48 -21.66 7.35
C ASN A 186 -9.93 -21.31 6.97
N ALA A 187 -10.57 -22.22 6.23
CA ALA A 187 -11.96 -22.08 5.80
C ALA A 187 -12.98 -22.01 6.95
N THR A 188 -12.67 -22.57 8.13
CA THR A 188 -13.56 -22.49 9.31
C THR A 188 -13.40 -21.18 10.09
N GLY A 189 -12.41 -20.34 9.74
CA GLY A 189 -12.07 -19.12 10.46
C GLY A 189 -11.20 -19.37 11.70
N THR A 190 -10.58 -18.31 12.22
CA THR A 190 -9.77 -18.34 13.45
C THR A 190 -10.30 -17.37 14.47
N PHE A 191 -10.09 -17.63 15.76
CA PHE A 191 -10.46 -16.69 16.80
C PHE A 191 -9.51 -15.50 16.83
N GLY A 192 -10.09 -14.31 16.91
CA GLY A 192 -9.40 -13.07 17.22
C GLY A 192 -10.26 -12.22 18.13
N ARG A 193 -9.80 -11.01 18.46
CA ARG A 193 -10.54 -10.07 19.30
C ARG A 193 -11.04 -8.89 18.48
N CYS A 194 -12.32 -8.58 18.63
CA CYS A 194 -12.87 -7.31 18.18
C CYS A 194 -12.60 -6.24 19.24
N ILE A 195 -11.83 -5.20 18.89
CA ILE A 195 -11.50 -4.11 19.83
C ILE A 195 -12.75 -3.30 20.18
N LYS A 196 -13.62 -3.03 19.20
CA LYS A 196 -14.82 -2.20 19.39
C LYS A 196 -15.76 -2.76 20.45
N TYR A 197 -16.00 -4.07 20.44
CA TYR A 197 -16.87 -4.74 21.41
C TYR A 197 -16.10 -5.40 22.54
N SER A 198 -14.76 -5.37 22.50
CA SER A 198 -13.87 -6.03 23.46
C SER A 198 -14.17 -7.52 23.67
N LYS A 199 -14.65 -8.21 22.62
CA LYS A 199 -15.07 -9.62 22.63
C LYS A 199 -14.25 -10.45 21.64
N ASP A 200 -14.09 -11.72 21.96
CA ASP A 200 -13.49 -12.69 21.04
C ASP A 200 -14.52 -13.09 19.98
N MET A 201 -14.10 -13.07 18.73
CA MET A 201 -14.91 -13.24 17.54
C MET A 201 -14.15 -14.10 16.53
N LEU A 202 -14.87 -14.98 15.84
CA LEU A 202 -14.34 -15.74 14.73
C LEU A 202 -14.04 -14.79 13.55
N SER A 203 -12.95 -15.02 12.81
CA SER A 203 -12.53 -14.17 11.69
C SER A 203 -13.57 -14.11 10.56
N THR A 204 -14.40 -15.15 10.43
CA THR A 204 -15.53 -15.27 9.51
C THR A 204 -16.86 -14.74 10.09
N ALA A 205 -16.88 -14.27 11.33
CA ALA A 205 -18.06 -13.64 11.91
C ALA A 205 -18.24 -12.20 11.39
N GLY A 206 -19.33 -11.54 11.78
CA GLY A 206 -19.49 -10.10 11.59
C GLY A 206 -20.06 -9.64 10.25
N THR A 207 -20.60 -10.55 9.44
CA THR A 207 -21.26 -10.28 8.13
C THR A 207 -22.26 -9.13 8.16
N ASN A 208 -22.87 -8.82 9.31
CA ASN A 208 -23.84 -7.72 9.49
C ASN A 208 -23.43 -6.74 10.60
N CYS A 209 -22.13 -6.56 10.84
CA CYS A 209 -21.64 -5.65 11.87
C CYS A 209 -21.85 -4.19 11.45
N ILE A 210 -22.66 -3.44 12.22
CA ILE A 210 -22.92 -2.00 11.98
C ILE A 210 -21.68 -1.12 12.20
N GLU A 211 -20.72 -1.60 13.02
CA GLU A 211 -19.43 -0.93 13.29
C GLU A 211 -18.30 -1.49 12.41
N PHE A 212 -18.64 -2.10 11.26
CA PHE A 212 -17.66 -2.61 10.33
C PHE A 212 -16.92 -1.45 9.66
N ILE A 213 -15.60 -1.42 9.84
CA ILE A 213 -14.70 -0.47 9.19
C ILE A 213 -13.74 -1.28 8.32
N PRO A 214 -13.74 -1.09 7.00
CA PRO A 214 -12.97 -1.95 6.12
C PRO A 214 -11.47 -1.67 6.12
N GLU A 215 -10.69 -2.73 6.29
CA GLU A 215 -9.26 -2.74 6.03
C GLU A 215 -9.03 -3.22 4.59
N TYR A 216 -9.11 -2.28 3.63
CA TYR A 216 -9.01 -2.58 2.20
C TYR A 216 -7.75 -3.37 1.81
N ASN A 217 -6.64 -3.23 2.56
CA ASN A 217 -5.40 -3.98 2.30
C ASN A 217 -5.52 -5.49 2.55
N ARG A 218 -6.58 -5.95 3.24
CA ARG A 218 -6.84 -7.38 3.48
C ARG A 218 -7.84 -7.97 2.50
N ILE A 219 -8.54 -7.15 1.73
CA ILE A 219 -9.51 -7.61 0.73
C ILE A 219 -8.78 -7.70 -0.60
N ALA A 220 -8.77 -8.88 -1.22
CA ALA A 220 -8.16 -9.03 -2.53
C ALA A 220 -8.84 -8.10 -3.56
N MET A 221 -8.04 -7.36 -4.34
CA MET A 221 -8.55 -6.41 -5.34
C MET A 221 -9.50 -7.07 -6.35
N ASN A 222 -9.23 -8.31 -6.74
CA ASN A 222 -10.12 -9.09 -7.61
C ASN A 222 -11.51 -9.33 -6.99
N THR A 223 -11.62 -9.35 -5.66
CA THR A 223 -12.89 -9.50 -4.95
C THR A 223 -13.68 -8.19 -4.92
N LEU A 224 -13.00 -7.04 -4.84
CA LEU A 224 -13.63 -5.71 -4.93
C LEU A 224 -14.12 -5.40 -6.36
N LEU A 225 -13.41 -5.87 -7.38
CA LEU A 225 -13.72 -5.64 -8.80
C LEU A 225 -14.74 -6.62 -9.39
N ARG A 226 -14.96 -7.79 -8.77
CA ARG A 226 -15.96 -8.77 -9.25
C ARG A 226 -17.40 -8.24 -9.19
N ASN A 227 -17.68 -7.26 -8.33
CA ASN A 227 -19.03 -6.73 -8.14
C ASN A 227 -19.28 -5.37 -8.81
N THR A 228 -18.27 -4.76 -9.46
CA THR A 228 -18.50 -3.62 -10.36
C THR A 228 -18.89 -4.04 -11.78
N SER A 229 -18.86 -5.35 -12.08
CA SER A 229 -19.24 -5.91 -13.39
C SER A 229 -20.54 -6.72 -13.39
N ILE A 230 -21.44 -6.52 -12.42
CA ILE A 230 -22.80 -7.09 -12.49
C ILE A 230 -23.80 -5.95 -12.63
N GLY A 231 -23.85 -5.43 -13.84
CA GLY A 231 -24.82 -4.45 -14.31
C GLY A 231 -25.06 -4.58 -15.81
N ILE A 232 -24.86 -5.77 -16.38
CA ILE A 232 -25.33 -6.08 -17.73
C ILE A 232 -25.96 -7.46 -17.65
N GLY A 233 -27.27 -7.48 -17.88
CA GLY A 233 -28.10 -8.67 -17.72
C GLY A 233 -27.58 -9.84 -18.53
N SER A 234 -27.30 -10.93 -17.85
CA SER A 234 -27.36 -12.26 -18.43
C SER A 234 -28.48 -13.00 -17.71
N THR A 235 -29.64 -12.98 -18.35
CA THR A 235 -30.74 -13.91 -18.12
C THR A 235 -30.21 -15.34 -18.28
N PHE A 236 -29.80 -15.95 -17.19
CA PHE A 236 -29.67 -17.40 -17.10
C PHE A 236 -31.08 -17.96 -16.88
N ALA A 237 -31.64 -18.52 -17.95
CA ALA A 237 -32.78 -19.42 -17.85
C ALA A 237 -32.41 -20.60 -16.95
N MET A 238 -33.14 -20.77 -15.84
CA MET A 238 -33.13 -22.04 -15.11
C MET A 238 -34.21 -22.98 -15.67
N PRO A 239 -33.97 -24.30 -15.62
CA PRO A 239 -34.94 -25.29 -16.03
C PRO A 239 -35.92 -25.57 -14.88
N ASP A 240 -37.20 -25.24 -15.05
CA ASP A 240 -38.22 -25.69 -14.13
C ASP A 240 -38.56 -27.17 -14.37
N LYS A 241 -38.23 -28.00 -13.38
CA LYS A 241 -38.80 -29.34 -13.22
C LYS A 241 -39.86 -29.33 -12.12
N LYS A 242 -41.06 -29.71 -12.55
CA LYS A 242 -42.14 -30.42 -11.83
C LYS A 242 -43.05 -29.64 -10.89
N GLY A 243 -44.29 -29.45 -11.36
CA GLY A 243 -45.50 -29.55 -10.55
C GLY A 243 -46.37 -30.71 -11.05
N ILE A 244 -46.71 -31.64 -10.16
CA ILE A 244 -47.70 -32.71 -10.33
C ILE A 244 -49.07 -32.19 -9.87
N SER A 245 -50.14 -32.75 -10.45
CA SER A 245 -51.59 -32.65 -10.12
C SER A 245 -52.34 -31.64 -10.99
N ARG A 246 -53.45 -31.98 -11.65
CA ARG A 246 -54.36 -33.14 -11.60
C ARG A 246 -54.95 -33.35 -13.00
#